data_AF-A0A644WMH4-F1
#
_entry.id   AF-A0A644WMH4-F1
#
_cell.length_a   1.000
_cell.length_b   1.000
_cell.length_c   1.000
_cell.angle_alpha   90.00
_cell.angle_beta   90.00
_cell.angle_gamma   90.00
#
_symmetry.space_group_name_H-M   'P 1'
#
loop_
_entity.id
_entity.type
_entity.pdbx_description
1 polymer ?
#
loop_
_entity_poly.entity_id
_entity_poly.type
_entity_poly.pdbx_seq_one_letter_code
_entity_poly.pdbx_strand_id
1 'polypeptide(L)'
;METPTPNTPQKENKSHAKAWRIVGISLLIILIGALVYFNLTASQRHQKAMNDMELKYQQEIARLTMANKTIDSLFKVAAHLEKYRGLVEAGYTRDSSRIVIPHKIGDIVKLKFDSSNVVITDIIVGGGQFEYYVRYRVMHSNRKEEEIAPEMVFD
;
A
#
# COMPACT_ATOMS: atom_id res chain seq x y z
N MET A 1 -73.32 12.39 87.51
CA MET A 1 -71.85 12.31 87.40
C MET A 1 -71.48 12.60 85.95
N GLU A 2 -70.86 13.77 85.79
CA GLU A 2 -69.83 14.19 84.84
C GLU A 2 -69.65 13.43 83.49
N THR A 3 -69.75 14.24 82.43
CA THR A 3 -69.12 14.28 81.08
C THR A 3 -67.82 13.46 80.83
N PRO A 4 -67.32 13.27 79.56
CA PRO A 4 -67.79 13.75 78.25
C PRO A 4 -67.77 12.72 77.07
N THR A 5 -68.44 13.14 76.00
CA THR A 5 -68.31 12.90 74.54
C THR A 5 -66.86 12.97 73.96
N PRO A 6 -66.61 12.94 72.61
CA PRO A 6 -67.11 12.16 71.46
C PRO A 6 -65.96 11.72 70.47
N ASN A 7 -66.32 11.19 69.30
CA ASN A 7 -65.66 11.33 67.97
C ASN A 7 -65.13 10.06 67.26
N THR A 8 -65.98 9.52 66.40
CA THR A 8 -65.65 8.95 65.06
C THR A 8 -64.99 10.03 64.17
N PRO A 9 -64.31 9.74 63.02
CA PRO A 9 -63.66 8.51 62.52
C PRO A 9 -62.20 8.75 62.02
N GLN A 10 -61.21 7.94 62.41
CA GLN A 10 -59.89 7.97 61.78
C GLN A 10 -59.79 6.97 60.61
N LYS A 11 -60.45 7.29 59.48
CA LYS A 11 -60.39 6.51 58.22
C LYS A 11 -59.67 7.27 57.10
N GLU A 12 -58.63 8.04 57.40
CA GLU A 12 -58.01 8.93 56.39
C GLU A 12 -56.57 8.54 55.97
N ASN A 13 -55.83 7.71 56.72
CA ASN A 13 -54.39 7.50 56.43
C ASN A 13 -54.00 6.23 55.64
N LYS A 14 -54.92 5.27 55.43
CA LYS A 14 -54.59 4.01 54.71
C LYS A 14 -54.57 4.12 53.19
N SER A 15 -55.30 5.08 52.62
CA SER A 15 -55.34 5.32 51.16
C SER A 15 -54.05 5.98 50.67
N HIS A 16 -53.60 7.03 51.38
CA HIS A 16 -52.39 7.77 51.08
C HIS A 16 -51.12 6.90 51.13
N ALA A 17 -50.99 6.03 52.14
CA ALA A 17 -49.86 5.11 52.25
C ALA A 17 -49.79 4.07 51.11
N LYS A 18 -50.93 3.65 50.55
CA LYS A 18 -50.97 2.76 49.38
C LYS A 18 -50.60 3.50 48.10
N ALA A 19 -51.03 4.75 47.94
CA ALA A 19 -50.66 5.60 46.81
C ALA A 19 -49.14 5.86 46.78
N TRP A 20 -48.51 6.17 47.92
CA TRP A 20 -47.04 6.37 47.99
C TRP A 20 -46.24 5.10 47.67
N ARG A 21 -46.75 3.92 48.01
CA ARG A 21 -46.13 2.63 47.61
C ARG A 21 -46.18 2.42 46.10
N ILE A 22 -47.30 2.75 45.45
CA ILE A 22 -47.44 2.64 43.99
C ILE A 22 -46.49 3.61 43.28
N VAL A 23 -46.41 4.85 43.77
CA VAL A 23 -45.46 5.86 43.24
C VAL A 23 -44.01 5.38 43.39
N GLY A 24 -43.64 4.85 44.56
CA GLY A 24 -42.31 4.28 44.79
C GLY A 24 -41.96 3.13 43.84
N ILE A 25 -42.90 2.22 43.60
CA ILE A 25 -42.71 1.10 42.65
C ILE A 25 -42.57 1.61 41.22
N SER A 26 -43.38 2.58 40.80
CA SER A 26 -43.28 3.16 39.45
C SER A 26 -41.94 3.87 39.20
N LEU A 27 -41.41 4.59 40.19
CA LEU A 27 -40.09 5.20 40.12
C LEU A 27 -38.98 4.16 40.01
N LEU A 28 -39.10 3.05 40.74
CA LEU A 28 -38.14 1.94 40.69
C LEU A 28 -38.09 1.29 39.30
N ILE A 29 -39.25 1.05 38.69
CA ILE A 29 -39.33 0.47 37.33
C ILE A 29 -38.69 1.40 36.30
N ILE A 30 -38.93 2.71 36.39
CA ILE A 30 -38.32 3.71 35.51
C ILE A 30 -36.78 3.72 35.68
N LEU A 31 -36.30 3.67 36.92
CA LEU A 31 -34.86 3.65 37.22
C LEU A 31 -34.18 2.38 36.66
N ILE A 32 -34.81 1.22 36.84
CA ILE A 32 -34.32 -0.06 36.30
C ILE A 32 -34.28 -0.01 34.77
N GLY A 33 -35.34 0.51 34.12
CA GLY A 33 -35.40 0.66 32.68
C GLY A 33 -34.28 1.58 32.14
N ALA A 34 -34.02 2.69 32.82
CA ALA A 34 -32.93 3.61 32.47
C ALA A 34 -31.54 2.96 32.61
N LEU A 35 -31.31 2.20 33.67
CA LEU A 35 -30.06 1.46 33.89
C LEU A 35 -29.82 0.39 32.82
N VAL A 36 -30.86 -0.39 32.48
CA VAL A 36 -30.78 -1.40 31.42
C VAL A 36 -30.50 -0.77 30.06
N TYR A 37 -31.19 0.33 29.74
CA TYR A 37 -30.97 1.07 28.49
C TYR A 37 -29.54 1.61 28.38
N PHE A 38 -29.01 2.19 29.45
CA PHE A 38 -27.64 2.73 29.46
C PHE A 38 -26.60 1.61 29.33
N ASN A 39 -26.80 0.48 30.01
CA ASN A 39 -25.90 -0.67 29.94
C ASN A 39 -25.88 -1.31 28.54
N LEU A 40 -27.06 -1.52 27.93
CA LEU A 40 -27.17 -2.02 26.55
C LEU A 40 -26.50 -1.06 25.55
N THR A 41 -26.71 0.24 25.71
CA THR A 41 -26.09 1.27 24.85
C THR A 41 -24.56 1.27 25.00
N ALA A 42 -24.04 1.12 26.21
CA ALA A 42 -22.61 1.04 26.46
C ALA A 42 -22.01 -0.24 25.85
N SER A 43 -22.66 -1.38 26.06
CA SER A 43 -22.22 -2.68 25.51
C SER A 43 -22.17 -2.67 23.97
N GLN A 44 -23.17 -2.08 23.31
CA GLN A 44 -23.18 -1.94 21.85
C GLN A 44 -22.01 -1.10 21.31
N ARG A 45 -21.60 -0.05 22.03
CA ARG A 45 -20.44 0.77 21.63
C ARG A 45 -19.15 -0.01 21.73
N HIS A 46 -18.98 -0.81 22.78
CA HIS A 46 -17.80 -1.67 22.94
C HIS A 46 -17.75 -2.78 21.90
N GLN A 47 -18.88 -3.43 21.59
CA GLN A 47 -18.92 -4.44 20.52
C GLN A 47 -18.59 -3.84 19.14
N LYS A 48 -19.12 -2.66 18.82
CA LYS A 48 -18.76 -1.97 17.57
C LYS A 48 -17.28 -1.62 17.50
N ALA A 49 -16.72 -1.07 18.58
CA ALA A 49 -15.31 -0.74 18.65
C ALA A 49 -14.41 -1.98 18.52
N MET A 50 -14.80 -3.11 19.13
CA MET A 50 -14.10 -4.38 19.01
C MET A 50 -14.14 -4.93 17.59
N ASN A 51 -15.31 -4.92 16.94
CA ASN A 51 -15.44 -5.38 15.56
C ASN A 51 -14.65 -4.50 14.59
N ASP A 52 -14.66 -3.18 14.78
CA ASP A 52 -13.88 -2.25 13.97
C ASP A 52 -12.37 -2.46 14.19
N MET A 53 -11.95 -2.74 15.42
CA MET A 53 -10.55 -3.04 15.74
C MET A 53 -10.10 -4.37 15.13
N GLU A 54 -10.94 -5.40 15.21
CA GLU A 54 -10.68 -6.71 14.60
C GLU A 54 -10.60 -6.59 13.08
N LEU A 55 -11.50 -5.84 12.44
CA LEU A 55 -11.46 -5.58 11.01
C LEU A 55 -10.16 -4.87 10.59
N LYS A 56 -9.75 -3.84 11.33
CA LYS A 56 -8.48 -3.14 11.08
C LYS A 56 -7.28 -4.07 11.26
N TYR A 57 -7.30 -4.92 12.28
CA TYR A 57 -6.24 -5.89 12.51
C TYR A 57 -6.13 -6.92 11.38
N GLN A 58 -7.28 -7.43 10.91
CA GLN A 58 -7.34 -8.34 9.75
C GLN A 58 -6.85 -7.67 8.47
N GLN A 59 -7.20 -6.40 8.24
CA GLN A 59 -6.69 -5.62 7.10
C GLN A 59 -5.16 -5.46 7.17
N GLU A 60 -4.61 -5.20 8.36
CA GLU A 60 -3.16 -5.07 8.53
C GLU A 60 -2.44 -6.41 8.28
N ILE A 61 -2.97 -7.52 8.78
CA ILE A 61 -2.44 -8.86 8.49
C ILE A 61 -2.50 -9.16 6.99
N ALA A 62 -3.61 -8.84 6.33
CA ALA A 62 -3.76 -9.04 4.89
C ALA A 62 -2.72 -8.22 4.12
N ARG A 63 -2.51 -6.95 4.51
CA ARG A 63 -1.49 -6.08 3.93
C ARG A 63 -0.09 -6.64 4.10
N LEU A 64 0.27 -7.08 5.32
CA LEU A 64 1.56 -7.71 5.61
C LEU A 64 1.75 -9.01 4.81
N THR A 65 0.69 -9.80 4.67
CA THR A 65 0.73 -11.06 3.89
C THR A 65 0.94 -10.78 2.40
N MET A 66 0.30 -9.74 1.85
CA MET A 66 0.54 -9.33 0.47
C MET A 66 1.98 -8.84 0.27
N ALA A 67 2.50 -8.03 1.19
CA ALA A 67 3.89 -7.57 1.14
C ALA A 67 4.89 -8.75 1.16
N ASN A 68 4.67 -9.73 2.05
CA ASN A 68 5.50 -10.93 2.12
C ASN A 68 5.45 -11.75 0.82
N LYS A 69 4.28 -11.93 0.22
CA LYS A 69 4.16 -12.61 -1.09
C LYS A 69 4.97 -11.91 -2.18
N THR A 70 4.96 -10.58 -2.20
CA THR A 70 5.77 -9.80 -3.13
C THR A 70 7.26 -10.04 -2.89
N ILE A 71 7.70 -9.99 -1.63
CA ILE A 71 9.09 -10.27 -1.25
C ILE A 71 9.52 -11.67 -1.70
N ASP A 72 8.71 -12.70 -1.44
CA ASP A 72 9.03 -14.08 -1.84
C ASP A 72 9.14 -14.22 -3.36
N SER A 73 8.25 -13.56 -4.11
CA SER A 73 8.30 -13.56 -5.57
C SER A 73 9.56 -12.87 -6.11
N LEU A 74 9.96 -11.75 -5.50
CA LEU A 74 11.19 -11.04 -5.84
C LEU A 74 12.42 -11.86 -5.51
N PHE A 75 12.45 -12.54 -4.35
CA PHE A 75 13.53 -13.46 -3.99
C PHE A 75 13.67 -14.60 -5.00
N LYS A 76 12.55 -15.19 -5.44
CA LYS A 76 12.59 -16.26 -6.44
C LYS A 76 13.14 -15.78 -7.78
N VAL A 77 12.74 -14.59 -8.23
CA VAL A 77 13.27 -13.98 -9.46
C VAL A 77 14.74 -13.60 -9.30
N ALA A 78 15.12 -12.97 -8.18
CA ALA A 78 16.49 -12.59 -7.90
C ALA A 78 17.42 -13.82 -7.85
N ALA A 79 17.03 -14.90 -7.17
CA ALA A 79 17.79 -16.14 -7.12
C ALA A 79 17.91 -16.81 -8.51
N HIS A 80 16.89 -16.66 -9.37
CA HIS A 80 16.98 -17.11 -10.75
C HIS A 80 17.96 -16.26 -11.58
N LEU A 81 17.91 -14.93 -11.42
CA LEU A 81 18.78 -13.98 -12.13
C LEU A 81 20.23 -14.01 -11.62
N GLU A 82 20.47 -14.40 -10.37
CA GLU A 82 21.81 -14.56 -9.80
C GLU A 82 22.67 -15.53 -10.61
N LYS A 83 22.08 -16.60 -11.15
CA LYS A 83 22.76 -17.56 -12.05
C LYS A 83 23.24 -16.90 -13.34
N TYR A 84 22.59 -15.82 -13.77
CA TYR A 84 22.88 -15.07 -14.98
C TYR A 84 23.47 -13.70 -14.67
N ARG A 85 24.00 -13.48 -13.46
CA ARG A 85 24.47 -12.18 -12.98
C ARG A 85 25.35 -11.46 -13.99
N GLY A 86 26.32 -12.14 -14.61
CA GLY A 86 27.18 -11.54 -15.64
C GLY A 86 26.44 -11.05 -16.88
N LEU A 87 25.43 -11.80 -17.36
CA LEU A 87 24.60 -11.38 -18.51
C LEU A 87 23.65 -10.24 -18.14
N VAL A 88 23.08 -10.26 -16.93
CA VAL A 88 22.19 -9.21 -16.42
C VAL A 88 22.97 -7.91 -16.20
N GLU A 89 24.17 -8.00 -15.62
CA GLU A 89 25.06 -6.86 -15.39
C GLU A 89 25.55 -6.27 -16.71
N ALA A 90 25.93 -7.11 -17.68
CA ALA A 90 26.26 -6.67 -19.03
C ALA A 90 25.05 -6.03 -19.74
N GLY A 91 23.85 -6.61 -19.61
CA GLY A 91 22.62 -6.05 -20.16
C GLY A 91 22.24 -4.71 -19.55
N TYR A 92 22.34 -4.58 -18.23
CA TYR A 92 22.11 -3.33 -17.52
C TYR A 92 23.15 -2.26 -17.89
N THR A 93 24.41 -2.64 -18.02
CA THR A 93 25.50 -1.73 -18.43
C THR A 93 25.34 -1.30 -19.89
N ARG A 94 24.94 -2.22 -20.77
CA ARG A 94 24.57 -1.92 -22.16
C ARG A 94 23.38 -0.96 -22.22
N ASP A 95 22.35 -1.19 -21.42
CA ASP A 95 21.13 -0.38 -21.46
C ASP A 95 21.35 0.99 -20.79
N SER A 96 22.15 1.07 -19.72
CA SER A 96 22.51 2.33 -19.07
C SER A 96 23.45 3.19 -19.93
N SER A 97 24.43 2.56 -20.61
CA SER A 97 25.29 3.26 -21.56
C SER A 97 24.50 3.78 -22.77
N ARG A 98 23.53 3.00 -23.29
CA ARG A 98 22.66 3.42 -24.40
C ARG A 98 21.83 4.67 -24.12
N ILE A 99 21.61 5.06 -22.87
CA ILE A 99 20.93 6.32 -22.53
C ILE A 99 21.78 7.55 -22.92
N VAL A 100 23.10 7.40 -23.07
CA VAL A 100 24.05 8.48 -23.39
C VAL A 100 24.57 8.41 -24.83
N ILE A 101 24.18 7.38 -25.61
CA ILE A 101 24.67 7.19 -26.98
C ILE A 101 23.76 7.96 -27.95
N PRO A 102 24.29 8.91 -28.74
CA PRO A 102 23.48 9.82 -29.56
C PRO A 102 22.73 9.12 -30.71
N HIS A 103 23.27 8.00 -31.22
CA HIS A 103 22.70 7.29 -32.37
C HIS A 103 22.32 5.85 -32.02
N LYS A 104 21.26 5.35 -32.65
CA LYS A 104 20.69 4.02 -32.42
C LYS A 104 21.04 3.08 -33.57
N ILE A 105 20.91 1.78 -33.28
CA ILE A 105 20.99 0.74 -34.31
C ILE A 105 19.89 0.97 -35.34
N GLY A 106 20.26 1.01 -36.61
CA GLY A 106 19.39 1.32 -37.73
C GLY A 106 19.45 2.78 -38.22
N ASP A 107 20.10 3.68 -37.47
CA ASP A 107 20.26 5.06 -37.90
C ASP A 107 21.25 5.15 -39.07
N ILE A 108 20.91 6.00 -40.05
CA ILE A 108 21.80 6.38 -41.14
C ILE A 108 22.59 7.59 -40.66
N VAL A 109 23.90 7.45 -40.59
CA VAL A 109 24.80 8.46 -40.05
C VAL A 109 25.93 8.74 -41.03
N LYS A 110 26.58 9.89 -40.87
CA LYS A 110 27.65 10.34 -41.76
C LYS A 110 29.01 10.26 -41.08
N LEU A 111 30.00 9.69 -41.74
CA LEU A 111 31.36 9.56 -41.17
C LEU A 111 32.15 10.86 -41.26
N LYS A 112 32.91 11.20 -40.21
CA LYS A 112 33.68 12.44 -40.17
C LYS A 112 34.86 12.49 -41.13
N PHE A 113 35.47 11.34 -41.43
CA PHE A 113 36.72 11.29 -42.20
C PHE A 113 36.49 11.42 -43.72
N ASP A 114 35.46 10.78 -44.26
CA ASP A 114 35.19 10.74 -45.71
C ASP A 114 33.80 11.25 -46.08
N SER A 115 33.00 11.69 -45.11
CA SER A 115 31.62 12.13 -45.36
C SER A 115 30.72 11.06 -45.98
N SER A 116 31.06 9.78 -45.88
CA SER A 116 30.23 8.69 -46.38
C SER A 116 29.00 8.45 -45.50
N ASN A 117 27.88 8.11 -46.14
CA ASN A 117 26.68 7.68 -45.44
C ASN A 117 26.79 6.19 -45.11
N VAL A 118 26.60 5.85 -43.85
CA VAL A 118 26.64 4.47 -43.34
C VAL A 118 25.47 4.20 -42.42
N VAL A 119 25.15 2.92 -42.24
CA VAL A 119 24.09 2.49 -41.31
C VAL A 119 24.73 1.88 -40.08
N ILE A 120 24.31 2.29 -38.88
CA ILE A 120 24.75 1.63 -37.65
C ILE A 120 24.05 0.27 -37.56
N THR A 121 24.81 -0.81 -37.65
CA THR A 121 24.28 -2.19 -37.59
C THR A 121 24.33 -2.75 -36.18
N ASP A 122 25.32 -2.36 -35.38
CA ASP A 122 25.43 -2.78 -33.99
C ASP A 122 26.19 -1.74 -33.15
N ILE A 123 25.98 -1.78 -31.85
CA ILE A 123 26.66 -0.95 -30.86
C ILE A 123 27.37 -1.87 -29.89
N ILE A 124 28.70 -1.93 -30.02
CA ILE A 124 29.57 -2.75 -29.20
C ILE A 124 29.92 -1.94 -27.96
N VAL A 125 29.40 -2.38 -26.82
CA VAL A 125 29.73 -1.83 -25.51
C VAL A 125 30.59 -2.86 -24.79
N GLY A 126 31.80 -2.46 -24.42
CA GLY A 126 32.74 -3.33 -23.72
C GLY A 126 33.56 -2.56 -22.71
N GLY A 127 34.35 -3.29 -21.91
CA GLY A 127 35.19 -2.70 -20.88
C GLY A 127 35.05 -3.36 -19.52
N GLY A 128 35.84 -2.89 -18.57
CA GLY A 128 35.83 -3.32 -17.17
C GLY A 128 35.26 -2.24 -16.25
N GLN A 129 35.39 -2.46 -14.93
CA GLN A 129 34.87 -1.55 -13.90
C GLN A 129 35.43 -0.10 -13.99
N PHE A 130 36.60 0.08 -14.59
CA PHE A 130 37.32 1.36 -14.61
C PHE A 130 37.54 1.94 -16.01
N GLU A 131 37.29 1.16 -17.06
CA GLU A 131 37.52 1.58 -18.43
C GLU A 131 36.44 0.97 -19.31
N TYR A 132 35.57 1.82 -19.87
CA TYR A 132 34.51 1.42 -20.78
C TYR A 132 34.80 1.99 -22.16
N TYR A 133 34.43 1.25 -23.20
CA TYR A 133 34.47 1.72 -24.58
C TYR A 133 33.16 1.42 -25.27
N VAL A 134 32.76 2.34 -26.14
CA VAL A 134 31.64 2.18 -27.06
C VAL A 134 32.21 2.26 -28.47
N ARG A 135 31.85 1.31 -29.32
CA ARG A 135 32.17 1.33 -30.75
C ARG A 135 30.89 1.08 -31.55
N TYR A 136 30.75 1.76 -32.67
CA TYR A 136 29.71 1.46 -33.64
C TYR A 136 30.26 0.49 -34.67
N ARG A 137 29.50 -0.57 -34.93
CA ARG A 137 29.66 -1.32 -36.16
C ARG A 137 28.79 -0.67 -37.21
N VAL A 138 29.42 -0.17 -38.27
CA VAL A 138 28.74 0.52 -39.36
C VAL A 138 28.86 -0.29 -40.65
N MET A 139 27.80 -0.25 -41.46
CA MET A 139 27.77 -0.86 -42.78
C MET A 139 27.77 0.23 -43.85
N HIS A 140 28.78 0.16 -44.72
CA HIS A 140 28.87 1.01 -45.90
C HIS A 140 27.94 0.50 -47.02
N SER A 141 27.68 1.34 -48.01
CA SER A 141 26.87 0.98 -49.20
C SER A 141 27.43 -0.23 -49.97
N ASN A 142 28.73 -0.48 -49.88
CA ASN A 142 29.41 -1.63 -50.46
C ASN A 142 29.32 -2.92 -49.61
N ARG A 143 28.49 -2.92 -48.56
CA ARG A 143 28.31 -4.02 -47.59
C ARG A 143 29.58 -4.38 -46.79
N LYS A 144 30.59 -3.52 -46.78
CA LYS A 144 31.71 -3.68 -45.84
C LYS A 144 31.29 -3.16 -44.47
N GLU A 145 31.68 -3.90 -43.46
CA GLU A 145 31.49 -3.53 -42.06
C GLU A 145 32.80 -3.00 -41.49
N GLU A 146 32.71 -1.91 -40.74
CA GLU A 146 33.83 -1.31 -40.03
C GLU A 146 33.43 -0.96 -38.59
N GLU A 147 34.37 -1.07 -37.67
CA GLU A 147 34.19 -0.66 -36.28
C GLU A 147 34.81 0.71 -36.04
N ILE A 148 33.96 1.69 -35.80
CA ILE A 148 34.35 3.07 -35.61
C ILE A 148 34.02 3.55 -34.20
N ALA A 149 34.74 4.57 -33.74
CA ALA A 149 34.44 5.21 -32.47
C ALA A 149 33.28 6.21 -32.63
N PRO A 150 32.42 6.41 -31.62
CA PRO A 150 31.24 7.28 -31.71
C PRO A 150 31.56 8.72 -32.10
N GLU A 151 32.73 9.23 -31.71
CA GLU A 151 33.22 10.56 -32.07
C GLU A 151 33.52 10.72 -33.56
N MET A 152 33.56 9.63 -34.34
CA MET A 152 33.81 9.63 -35.78
C MET A 152 32.52 9.69 -36.61
N VAL A 153 31.39 9.99 -35.97
CA VAL A 153 30.07 10.08 -36.60
C VAL A 153 29.45 11.48 -36.45
N PHE A 154 28.74 11.94 -37.48
CA PHE A 154 27.89 13.13 -37.50
C PHE A 154 26.40 12.74 -37.61
N ASP A 155 25.53 13.65 -37.15
CA ASP A 155 24.09 13.70 -37.47
C ASP A 155 23.85 14.02 -38.96
#